data_AF-G9KDN8-F1
#
_entry.id   AF-G9KDN8-F1
#
_cell.length_a   1.000
_cell.length_b   1.000
_cell.length_c   1.000
_cell.angle_alpha   90.00
_cell.angle_beta   90.00
_cell.angle_gamma   90.00
#
_symmetry.space_group_name_H-M   'P 1'
#
loop_
_entity.id
_entity.type
_entity.pdbx_description
1 polymer ?
#
loop_
_entity_poly.entity_id
_entity_poly.type
_entity_poly.pdbx_seq_one_letter_code
_entity_poly.pdbx_strand_id
1 'polypeptide(L)'
;KVILKKKKKLLLLQKKEWTWDESKMLVMQDPIYRIFYVSHDSQDLKIFSYIARDGASNIFRCNVFKSKKKSQAMRIVRTVGQAFEVCHKLSLQHTQQNADGQEDGESERNSSSSGDP
;
A
#
# COMPACT_ATOMS: atom_id res chain seq x y z
N LYS A 1 -35.32 -43.98 -21.75
CA LYS A 1 -35.18 -42.53 -21.44
C LYS A 1 -34.19 -42.38 -20.27
N VAL A 2 -32.95 -41.96 -20.52
CA VAL A 2 -31.96 -41.69 -19.46
C VAL A 2 -32.05 -40.22 -19.10
N ILE A 3 -32.44 -39.90 -17.87
CA ILE A 3 -32.58 -38.53 -17.38
C ILE A 3 -31.25 -38.12 -16.71
N LEU A 4 -30.46 -37.28 -17.38
CA LEU A 4 -29.29 -36.64 -16.78
C LEU A 4 -29.75 -35.56 -15.79
N LYS A 5 -29.72 -35.86 -14.48
CA LYS A 5 -29.90 -34.87 -13.42
C LYS A 5 -28.61 -34.05 -13.24
N LYS A 6 -28.55 -32.87 -13.86
CA LYS A 6 -27.38 -31.97 -13.85
C LYS A 6 -27.36 -31.06 -12.60
N LYS A 7 -26.21 -31.08 -11.90
CA LYS A 7 -25.45 -29.91 -11.37
C LYS A 7 -25.94 -29.02 -10.22
N LYS A 8 -27.01 -29.29 -9.45
CA LYS A 8 -27.31 -28.44 -8.27
C LYS A 8 -26.23 -28.50 -7.17
N LYS A 9 -25.69 -29.70 -6.87
CA LYS A 9 -24.64 -29.89 -5.85
C LYS A 9 -23.28 -29.29 -6.28
N LEU A 10 -22.97 -29.34 -7.57
CA LEU A 10 -21.74 -28.73 -8.13
C LEU A 10 -21.79 -27.20 -8.05
N LEU A 11 -22.94 -26.59 -8.33
CA LEU A 11 -23.15 -25.14 -8.20
C LEU A 11 -23.06 -24.66 -6.75
N LEU A 12 -23.55 -25.45 -5.79
CA LEU A 12 -23.44 -25.15 -4.36
C LEU A 12 -22.01 -25.28 -3.84
N LEU A 13 -21.23 -26.26 -4.33
CA LEU A 13 -19.81 -26.38 -4.01
C LEU A 13 -18.99 -25.23 -4.62
N GLN A 14 -19.31 -24.80 -5.84
CA GLN A 14 -18.67 -23.64 -6.48
C GLN A 14 -18.94 -22.33 -5.74
N LYS A 15 -20.12 -22.18 -5.13
CA LYS A 15 -20.47 -21.02 -4.29
C LYS A 15 -19.83 -21.03 -2.90
N LYS A 16 -19.33 -22.18 -2.41
CA LYS A 16 -18.79 -22.33 -1.05
C LYS A 16 -17.29 -21.99 -0.92
N GLU A 17 -16.61 -21.65 -2.02
CA GLU A 17 -15.15 -21.44 -2.02
C GLU A 17 -14.72 -19.96 -1.82
N TRP A 18 -15.61 -19.01 -1.52
CA TRP A 18 -15.23 -17.58 -1.51
C TRP A 18 -15.80 -16.74 -0.36
N THR A 19 -16.09 -17.32 0.81
CA THR A 19 -16.21 -16.50 2.03
C THR A 19 -14.82 -16.36 2.65
N TRP A 20 -13.96 -15.57 2.02
CA TRP A 20 -12.69 -15.16 2.62
C TRP A 20 -13.02 -14.25 3.78
N ASP A 21 -12.90 -14.76 4.99
CA ASP A 21 -12.88 -13.93 6.17
C ASP A 21 -11.57 -13.14 6.14
N GLU A 22 -11.64 -11.88 5.73
CA GLU A 22 -10.48 -10.99 5.53
C GLU A 22 -9.62 -10.87 6.81
N SER A 23 -10.25 -10.96 7.98
CA SER A 23 -9.56 -10.93 9.28
C SER A 23 -8.77 -12.22 9.55
N LYS A 24 -9.19 -13.35 8.97
CA LYS A 24 -8.47 -14.63 9.09
C LYS A 24 -7.32 -14.78 8.08
N MET A 25 -7.18 -13.87 7.13
CA MET A 25 -6.18 -13.95 6.06
C MET A 25 -5.06 -12.92 6.14
N LEU A 26 -5.21 -11.90 6.98
CA LEU A 26 -4.17 -10.89 7.17
C LEU A 26 -3.01 -11.46 7.97
N VAL A 27 -1.95 -11.87 7.28
CA VAL A 27 -0.72 -12.35 7.92
C VAL A 27 0.12 -11.19 8.42
N MET A 28 0.23 -10.13 7.62
CA MET A 28 1.05 -8.95 7.90
C MET A 28 0.51 -7.72 7.17
N GLN A 29 0.82 -6.55 7.72
CA GLN A 29 0.50 -5.26 7.11
C GLN A 29 1.68 -4.31 7.24
N ASP A 30 2.26 -3.93 6.10
CA ASP A 30 3.34 -2.95 6.02
C ASP A 30 2.83 -1.72 5.25
N PRO A 31 2.83 -0.51 5.84
CA PRO A 31 2.48 0.72 5.12
C PRO A 31 3.41 0.95 3.93
N ILE A 32 2.88 1.48 2.82
CA ILE A 32 3.65 1.68 1.58
C ILE A 32 4.94 2.48 1.80
N TYR A 33 4.90 3.53 2.62
CA TYR A 33 6.08 4.36 2.92
C TYR A 33 7.20 3.63 3.68
N ARG A 34 6.94 2.42 4.21
CA ARG A 34 7.95 1.57 4.86
C ARG A 34 8.52 0.49 3.94
N ILE A 35 7.95 0.32 2.74
CA ILE A 35 8.45 -0.63 1.75
C ILE A 35 9.41 0.11 0.83
N PHE A 36 10.64 -0.38 0.73
CA PHE A 36 11.72 0.27 -0.03
C PHE A 36 11.94 -0.33 -1.40
N TYR A 37 11.66 -1.64 -1.52
CA TYR A 37 11.98 -2.38 -2.71
C TYR A 37 10.99 -3.52 -2.92
N VAL A 38 10.66 -3.78 -4.18
CA VAL A 38 9.86 -4.91 -4.61
C VAL A 38 10.43 -5.44 -5.92
N SER A 39 10.65 -6.75 -6.02
CA SER A 39 11.19 -7.36 -7.23
C SER A 39 10.78 -8.82 -7.38
N HIS A 40 11.16 -9.40 -8.52
CA HIS A 40 11.05 -10.82 -8.79
C HIS A 40 12.43 -11.48 -8.68
N ASP A 41 12.44 -12.79 -8.42
CA ASP A 41 13.67 -13.59 -8.52
C ASP A 41 14.12 -13.72 -9.98
N SER A 42 15.42 -13.72 -10.23
CA SER A 42 15.98 -13.77 -11.58
C SER A 42 15.83 -15.14 -12.26
N GLN A 43 15.70 -16.21 -11.48
CA GLN A 43 15.60 -17.59 -11.96
C GLN A 43 14.15 -18.10 -11.96
N ASP A 44 13.32 -17.68 -10.99
CA ASP A 44 11.90 -18.02 -10.95
C ASP A 44 11.00 -16.78 -10.85
N LEU A 45 10.51 -16.33 -12.01
CA LEU A 45 9.58 -15.19 -12.12
C LEU A 45 8.20 -15.43 -11.49
N LYS A 46 7.94 -16.62 -10.93
CA LYS A 46 6.77 -16.86 -10.07
C LYS A 46 7.01 -16.42 -8.63
N ILE A 47 8.27 -16.25 -8.23
CA ILE A 47 8.69 -15.75 -6.94
C ILE A 47 8.82 -14.23 -7.02
N PHE A 48 8.21 -13.56 -6.04
CA PHE A 48 8.42 -12.13 -5.83
C PHE A 48 8.71 -11.89 -4.36
N SER A 49 9.41 -10.81 -4.10
CA SER A 49 9.73 -10.38 -2.75
C SER A 49 9.60 -8.87 -2.61
N TYR A 50 9.43 -8.43 -1.36
CA TYR A 50 9.53 -7.03 -1.00
C TYR A 50 10.32 -6.86 0.30
N ILE A 51 11.01 -5.72 0.40
CA ILE A 51 11.79 -5.35 1.58
C ILE A 51 11.08 -4.22 2.30
N ALA A 52 10.70 -4.46 3.55
CA ALA A 52 10.12 -3.46 4.43
C ALA A 52 11.01 -3.21 5.65
N ARG A 53 11.03 -1.98 6.14
CA ARG A 53 11.67 -1.63 7.41
C ARG A 53 10.67 -1.75 8.55
N ASP A 54 11.05 -2.50 9.57
CA ASP A 54 10.28 -2.55 10.81
C ASP A 54 10.34 -1.21 11.55
N GLY A 55 9.19 -0.76 12.05
CA GLY A 55 9.04 0.57 12.66
C GLY A 55 9.68 0.69 14.04
N ALA A 56 9.81 -0.41 14.78
CA ALA A 56 10.38 -0.40 16.13
C ALA A 56 11.88 -0.68 16.14
N SER A 57 12.32 -1.69 15.37
CA SER A 57 13.70 -2.19 15.43
C SER A 57 14.64 -1.65 14.36
N ASN A 58 14.13 -0.91 13.36
CA ASN A 58 14.88 -0.50 12.16
C ASN A 58 15.49 -1.66 11.37
N ILE A 59 15.07 -2.89 11.63
CA ILE A 59 15.52 -4.07 10.90
C ILE A 59 14.76 -4.16 9.58
N PHE A 60 15.48 -4.51 8.52
CA PHE A 60 14.90 -4.79 7.22
C PHE A 60 14.45 -6.25 7.13
N ARG A 61 13.19 -6.46 6.72
CA ARG A 61 12.60 -7.77 6.51
C ARG A 61 12.31 -7.97 5.03
N CYS A 62 12.84 -9.04 4.46
CA CYS A 62 12.52 -9.49 3.12
C CYS A 62 11.40 -10.53 3.19
N ASN A 63 10.23 -10.21 2.63
CA ASN A 63 9.10 -11.13 2.56
C ASN A 63 9.10 -11.77 1.18
N VAL A 64 9.15 -13.11 1.12
CA VAL A 64 9.28 -13.87 -0.13
C VAL A 64 8.03 -14.70 -0.36
N PHE A 65 7.45 -14.58 -1.54
CA PHE A 65 6.19 -15.25 -1.91
C PHE A 65 6.35 -15.98 -3.23
N LYS A 66 5.72 -17.16 -3.33
CA LYS A 66 5.65 -17.93 -4.58
C LYS A 66 4.22 -17.99 -5.09
N SER A 67 4.01 -17.48 -6.30
CA SER A 67 2.72 -17.52 -6.98
C SER A 67 2.52 -18.81 -7.78
N LYS A 68 1.26 -19.13 -8.10
CA LYS A 68 0.93 -20.27 -8.99
C LYS A 68 1.27 -19.99 -10.45
N LYS A 69 1.21 -18.73 -10.89
CA LYS A 69 1.40 -18.30 -12.29
C LYS A 69 2.33 -17.09 -12.33
N LYS A 70 3.30 -17.09 -13.26
CA LYS A 70 4.21 -15.95 -13.50
C LYS A 70 3.46 -14.63 -13.70
N SER A 71 2.34 -14.66 -14.43
CA SER A 71 1.53 -13.46 -14.66
C SER A 71 0.94 -12.86 -13.39
N GLN A 72 0.66 -13.67 -12.36
CA GLN A 72 0.17 -13.18 -11.07
C GLN A 72 1.27 -12.47 -10.29
N ALA A 73 2.46 -13.08 -10.15
CA ALA A 73 3.61 -12.42 -9.54
C ALA A 73 3.96 -11.11 -10.24
N MET A 74 4.03 -11.11 -11.58
CA MET A 74 4.29 -9.90 -12.36
C MET A 74 3.24 -8.80 -12.13
N ARG A 75 1.95 -9.17 -12.04
CA ARG A 75 0.89 -8.20 -11.75
C ARG A 75 1.04 -7.61 -10.36
N ILE A 76 1.35 -8.44 -9.36
CA ILE A 76 1.56 -7.98 -7.98
C ILE A 76 2.71 -6.96 -7.91
N VAL A 77 3.89 -7.31 -8.45
CA VAL A 77 5.06 -6.42 -8.45
C VAL A 77 4.74 -5.09 -9.15
N ARG A 78 4.06 -5.12 -10.30
CA ARG A 78 3.65 -3.90 -11.01
C ARG A 78 2.67 -3.05 -10.21
N THR A 79 1.68 -3.68 -9.59
CA THR A 79 0.68 -2.96 -8.77
C THR A 79 1.33 -2.30 -7.55
N VAL A 80 2.28 -2.95 -6.89
CA VAL A 80 3.03 -2.33 -5.79
C VAL A 80 3.87 -1.17 -6.30
N GLY A 81 4.55 -1.31 -7.45
CA GLY A 81 5.29 -0.20 -8.07
C GLY A 81 4.42 1.01 -8.39
N GLN A 82 3.20 0.78 -8.91
CA GLN A 82 2.22 1.86 -9.12
C GLN A 82 1.79 2.52 -7.81
N ALA A 83 1.60 1.75 -6.74
CA ALA A 83 1.30 2.31 -5.43
C ALA A 83 2.44 3.21 -4.91
N PHE A 84 3.70 2.85 -5.17
CA PHE A 84 4.85 3.71 -4.85
C PHE A 84 4.79 5.04 -5.59
N GLU A 85 4.52 5.01 -6.89
CA GLU A 85 4.38 6.24 -7.69
C GLU A 85 3.26 7.14 -7.17
N VAL A 86 2.11 6.57 -6.83
CA VAL A 86 0.95 7.32 -6.29
C VAL A 86 1.28 7.91 -4.93
N CYS A 87 1.79 7.11 -3.99
CA CYS A 87 2.15 7.59 -2.65
C CYS A 87 3.23 8.66 -2.69
N HIS A 88 4.21 8.53 -3.60
CA HIS A 88 5.24 9.55 -3.78
C HIS A 88 4.64 10.89 -4.25
N LYS A 89 3.75 10.86 -5.24
CA LYS A 89 3.04 12.07 -5.73
C LYS A 89 2.22 12.74 -4.63
N LEU A 90 1.48 11.96 -3.84
CA LEU A 90 0.68 12.49 -2.72
C LEU A 90 1.57 13.12 -1.64
N SER A 91 2.71 12.50 -1.32
CA SER A 91 3.68 13.06 -0.37
C SER A 91 4.23 14.42 -0.81
N LEU A 92 4.47 14.60 -2.11
CA LEU A 92 4.91 15.90 -2.66
C LEU A 92 3.82 16.97 -2.57
N GLN A 93 2.58 16.64 -2.93
CA GLN A 93 1.45 17.58 -2.84
C GLN A 93 1.21 18.06 -1.40
N HIS A 94 1.26 17.14 -0.44
CA HIS A 94 1.13 17.47 0.98
C HIS A 94 2.30 18.32 1.50
N THR A 95 3.50 18.13 0.97
CA THR A 95 4.66 18.95 1.34
C THR A 95 4.56 20.37 0.76
N GLN A 96 4.01 20.52 -0.45
CA GLN A 96 3.80 21.82 -1.10
C GLN A 96 2.66 22.62 -0.43
N GLN A 97 1.54 21.98 -0.10
CA GLN A 97 0.43 22.65 0.60
C GLN A 97 0.81 23.14 2.01
N ASN A 98 1.75 22.48 2.67
CA ASN A 98 2.26 22.93 3.98
C ASN A 98 3.34 24.00 3.88
N ALA A 99 3.89 24.28 2.69
CA ALA A 99 4.86 25.35 2.46
C ALA A 99 4.21 26.69 2.07
N ASP A 100 2.97 26.66 1.56
CA ASP A 100 2.21 27.85 1.15
C ASP A 100 1.24 28.37 2.23
N GLY A 101 1.29 27.80 3.45
CA GLY A 101 0.33 28.06 4.54
C GLY A 101 0.85 28.88 5.72
N GLN A 102 1.93 29.66 5.56
CA GLN A 102 2.38 30.60 6.58
C GLN A 102 1.92 32.03 6.24
N GLU A 103 0.61 32.23 6.24
CA GLU A 103 0.00 33.55 6.48
C GLU A 103 -0.14 33.71 8.00
N ASP A 104 0.95 34.13 8.68
CA ASP A 104 0.85 34.58 10.07
C ASP A 104 0.40 36.04 10.08
N GLY A 105 -0.91 36.22 10.29
CA GLY A 105 -1.56 37.49 10.52
C GLY A 105 -1.07 38.23 11.77
N GLU A 106 -0.97 39.54 11.60
CA GLU A 106 -1.20 40.61 12.58
C GLU A 106 -0.98 40.29 14.07
N SER A 107 0.15 40.76 14.61
CA SER A 107 0.26 41.13 16.02
C SER A 107 0.26 42.66 16.13
N GLU A 108 -0.93 43.27 16.08
CA GLU A 108 -1.13 44.61 16.64
C GLU A 108 -1.37 44.51 18.14
N ARG A 109 -0.49 45.16 18.94
CA ARG A 109 -0.86 45.93 20.13
C ARG A 109 0.34 46.71 20.69
N ASN A 110 0.41 47.96 20.24
CA ASN A 110 0.41 49.18 21.08
C ASN A 110 1.65 49.50 21.95
N SER A 111 2.43 50.48 21.49
CA SER A 111 2.85 51.59 22.35
C SER A 111 3.10 52.86 21.51
N SER A 112 2.23 53.83 21.72
CA SER A 112 2.19 55.20 21.21
C SER A 112 3.43 56.05 21.54
N SER A 113 3.83 56.89 20.57
CA SER A 113 4.40 58.27 20.63
C SER A 113 5.07 58.75 21.93
N SER A 114 6.22 59.43 21.94
CA SER A 114 6.53 60.75 21.31
C SER A 114 8.03 61.05 21.59
N GLY A 115 8.82 61.56 20.65
CA GLY A 115 9.04 63.00 20.47
C GLY A 115 10.46 63.42 20.92
N ASP A 116 11.33 63.69 19.94
CA ASP A 116 12.67 64.30 20.10
C ASP A 116 12.60 65.72 20.69
N PRO A 117 13.73 66.19 21.24
CA PRO A 117 14.31 67.44 20.75
C PRO A 117 15.76 67.29 20.24
#